data_AF-A0A6A3DAM7-F1
#
_entry.id   AF-A0A6A3DAM7-F1
#
_cell.length_a   1.000
_cell.length_b   1.000
_cell.length_c   1.000
_cell.angle_alpha   90.00
_cell.angle_beta   90.00
_cell.angle_gamma   90.00
#
_symmetry.space_group_name_H-M   'P 1'
#
loop_
_entity.id
_entity.type
_entity.pdbx_description
1 polymer ?
#
loop_
_entity_poly.entity_id
_entity_poly.type
_entity_poly.pdbx_seq_one_letter_code
_entity_poly.pdbx_strand_id
1 'polypeptide(L)'
;MHYPNFLGLKRNFGLWTTASYGEGVIIGVIDTVIWPESESFSDRGMAPVPRRWKGKCEEGTAFSPSACNNNLIGARSFNKGIRAAVGNIPDKLDYDSPRDFEGHGTHTSSMTTGETDSGDSATSDVLVGIDQATADGVDDFIALASLSAVQKGIIVVCAAGSDESYNSTYNGAPWITTVGIGTLDRSFTAKVTLVVCDNSDGKNDVFSQIEKLYRVNAYAGIVMSDISNLDPEDYNIPSLILPTSSRKLVKEYATNASEAHISSMMLVFTSLGVDILAVVAPSRVFMETGNYKLVTDYALYSGTSMAAPHVTGVATLLKVVHPEWSPAAIQSAMMTTAYNNNGTSLTNQPLNTPGTPVDYGAGHITPNRAMDPGLIYDIEFQDYVDFLCGFGYNYAQMRVVLRRSRWDCNRERNELNYFSFISISSKDERFPKVTNFTRVVTNVGDDESNYQATATSSDEMKITVECECRD
;
A
#
# COMPACT_ATOMS: atom_id res chain seq x y z
N MET A 1 14.39 -4.06 -8.05
CA MET A 1 15.85 -3.93 -7.78
C MET A 1 16.21 -3.01 -6.60
N HIS A 2 15.71 -1.78 -6.50
CA HIS A 2 16.12 -0.84 -5.41
C HIS A 2 15.41 -1.06 -4.07
N TYR A 3 14.10 -1.32 -4.12
CA TYR A 3 13.24 -1.24 -2.93
C TYR A 3 13.60 -2.20 -1.78
N PRO A 4 13.93 -3.49 -2.01
CA PRO A 4 14.31 -4.37 -0.90
C PRO A 4 15.56 -3.88 -0.16
N ASN A 5 16.54 -3.35 -0.90
CA ASN A 5 17.75 -2.78 -0.30
C ASN A 5 17.42 -1.53 0.54
N PHE A 6 16.49 -0.69 0.08
CA PHE A 6 15.99 0.47 0.85
C PHE A 6 15.33 0.04 2.17
N LEU A 7 14.59 -1.07 2.17
CA LEU A 7 14.06 -1.68 3.40
C LEU A 7 15.13 -2.36 4.28
N GLY A 8 16.39 -2.40 3.84
CA GLY A 8 17.46 -3.10 4.55
C GLY A 8 17.40 -4.63 4.40
N LEU A 9 16.57 -5.16 3.50
CA LEU A 9 16.59 -6.57 3.12
C LEU A 9 17.79 -6.83 2.22
N LYS A 10 18.70 -7.70 2.67
CA LYS A 10 19.95 -8.00 1.98
C LYS A 10 20.07 -9.49 1.78
N ARG A 11 20.65 -9.89 0.65
CA ARG A 11 20.94 -11.31 0.40
C ARG A 11 21.91 -11.82 1.47
N ASN A 12 21.67 -13.04 1.96
CA ASN A 12 22.50 -13.71 2.97
C ASN A 12 22.50 -13.06 4.37
N PHE A 13 21.54 -12.18 4.68
CA PHE A 13 21.46 -11.53 6.00
C PHE A 13 20.03 -11.15 6.40
N GLY A 14 19.76 -11.21 7.70
CA GLY A 14 18.53 -10.70 8.30
C GLY A 14 17.30 -11.50 7.93
N LEU A 15 16.16 -10.81 7.86
CA LEU A 15 14.84 -11.44 7.74
C LEU A 15 14.72 -12.37 6.52
N TRP A 16 15.30 -11.99 5.37
CA TRP A 16 15.25 -12.83 4.17
C TRP A 16 15.90 -14.20 4.38
N THR A 17 17.10 -14.25 4.97
CA THR A 17 17.73 -15.54 5.24
C THR A 17 17.04 -16.33 6.31
N THR A 18 16.62 -15.67 7.40
CA THR A 18 15.98 -16.36 8.53
C THR A 18 14.66 -16.99 8.10
N ALA A 19 13.91 -16.30 7.25
CA ALA A 19 12.65 -16.77 6.68
C ALA A 19 12.83 -17.68 5.47
N SER A 20 14.05 -18.08 5.10
CA SER A 20 14.34 -18.85 3.87
C SER A 20 13.64 -18.24 2.65
N TYR A 21 13.70 -16.91 2.51
CA TYR A 21 13.07 -16.12 1.45
C TYR A 21 11.56 -16.28 1.31
N GLY A 22 10.89 -16.84 2.34
CA GLY A 22 9.46 -17.12 2.32
C GLY A 22 9.11 -18.52 1.82
N GLU A 23 10.07 -19.45 1.76
CA GLU A 23 9.78 -20.82 1.30
C GLU A 23 8.63 -21.47 2.08
N GLY A 24 7.68 -22.07 1.35
CA GLY A 24 6.57 -22.83 1.93
C GLY A 24 5.40 -22.00 2.47
N VAL A 25 5.49 -20.66 2.45
CA VAL A 25 4.38 -19.74 2.72
C VAL A 25 3.56 -19.49 1.46
N ILE A 26 2.29 -19.11 1.61
CA ILE A 26 1.39 -18.85 0.49
C ILE A 26 0.79 -17.47 0.69
N ILE A 27 0.97 -16.60 -0.29
CA ILE A 27 0.39 -15.25 -0.31
C ILE A 27 -0.83 -15.25 -1.23
N GLY A 28 -2.00 -14.91 -0.69
CA GLY A 28 -3.21 -14.68 -1.49
C GLY A 28 -3.27 -13.22 -1.93
N VAL A 29 -3.37 -12.96 -3.24
CA VAL A 29 -3.53 -11.59 -3.77
C VAL A 29 -4.94 -11.42 -4.35
N ILE A 30 -5.69 -10.46 -3.82
CA ILE A 30 -7.02 -10.08 -4.32
C ILE A 30 -6.93 -8.77 -5.08
N ASP A 31 -6.92 -8.86 -6.41
CA ASP A 31 -6.64 -7.73 -7.31
C ASP A 31 -7.27 -7.96 -8.70
N THR A 32 -6.80 -7.30 -9.77
CA THR A 32 -7.25 -7.46 -11.15
C THR A 32 -6.62 -8.68 -11.86
N VAL A 33 -6.52 -9.80 -11.14
CA VAL A 33 -5.98 -11.11 -11.56
C VAL A 33 -4.48 -11.02 -11.98
N ILE A 34 -3.97 -11.89 -12.86
CA ILE A 34 -2.52 -11.97 -13.16
C ILE A 34 -2.20 -12.20 -14.64
N TRP A 35 -1.05 -11.69 -15.10
CA TRP A 35 -0.39 -12.06 -16.36
C TRP A 35 0.66 -13.15 -16.12
N PRO A 36 0.31 -14.44 -16.26
CA PRO A 36 1.12 -15.55 -15.75
C PRO A 36 2.41 -15.79 -16.54
N GLU A 37 2.50 -15.35 -17.80
CA GLU A 37 3.68 -15.57 -18.65
C GLU A 37 4.87 -14.64 -18.33
N SER A 38 4.71 -13.71 -17.39
CA SER A 38 5.82 -12.84 -16.99
C SER A 38 6.94 -13.63 -16.32
N GLU A 39 8.20 -13.24 -16.59
CA GLU A 39 9.36 -13.84 -15.93
C GLU A 39 9.31 -13.70 -14.40
N SER A 40 8.62 -12.70 -13.85
CA SER A 40 8.48 -12.59 -12.39
C SER A 40 7.65 -13.71 -11.77
N PHE A 41 6.86 -14.45 -12.54
CA PHE A 41 6.07 -15.60 -12.05
C PHE A 41 6.62 -16.95 -12.52
N SER A 42 7.84 -16.96 -13.05
CA SER A 42 8.59 -18.19 -13.30
C SER A 42 8.81 -18.95 -12.00
N ASP A 43 8.86 -20.27 -12.09
CA ASP A 43 9.09 -21.19 -10.97
C ASP A 43 10.52 -21.74 -10.93
N ARG A 44 11.46 -21.10 -11.63
CA ARG A 44 12.88 -21.42 -11.53
C ARG A 44 13.36 -21.27 -10.08
N GLY A 45 14.00 -22.32 -9.56
CA GLY A 45 14.49 -22.35 -8.19
C GLY A 45 13.43 -22.63 -7.12
N MET A 46 12.15 -22.72 -7.49
CA MET A 46 11.06 -22.90 -6.52
C MET A 46 10.91 -24.35 -6.08
N ALA A 47 10.68 -24.54 -4.78
CA ALA A 47 10.31 -25.82 -4.21
C ALA A 47 8.89 -26.25 -4.68
N PRO A 48 8.58 -27.56 -4.67
CA PRO A 48 7.24 -28.03 -5.01
C PRO A 48 6.15 -27.42 -4.14
N VAL A 49 4.98 -27.20 -4.73
CA VAL A 49 3.80 -26.64 -4.03
C VAL A 49 3.51 -27.37 -2.71
N PRO A 50 3.34 -26.64 -1.58
CA PRO A 50 3.09 -27.26 -0.28
C PRO A 50 1.87 -28.18 -0.29
N ARG A 51 1.97 -29.39 0.27
CA ARG A 51 0.86 -30.39 0.31
C ARG A 51 -0.41 -29.89 1.00
N ARG A 52 -0.27 -28.89 1.88
CA ARG A 52 -1.39 -28.21 2.56
C ARG A 52 -2.22 -27.34 1.61
N TRP A 53 -1.67 -26.98 0.45
CA TRP A 53 -2.40 -26.27 -0.60
C TRP A 53 -3.54 -27.12 -1.16
N LYS A 54 -4.69 -26.48 -1.35
CA LYS A 54 -5.93 -27.08 -1.86
C LYS A 54 -6.64 -26.18 -2.88
N GLY A 55 -5.98 -25.12 -3.33
CA GLY A 55 -6.54 -24.23 -4.34
C GLY A 55 -6.55 -24.86 -5.73
N LYS A 56 -6.92 -24.05 -6.71
CA LYS A 56 -7.16 -24.49 -8.08
C LYS A 56 -6.67 -23.43 -9.05
N CYS A 57 -6.13 -23.86 -10.20
CA CYS A 57 -5.97 -23.03 -11.37
C CYS A 57 -7.23 -23.14 -12.24
N GLU A 58 -8.02 -22.08 -12.33
CA GLU A 58 -9.22 -22.06 -13.17
C GLU A 58 -8.88 -21.89 -14.64
N GLU A 59 -9.67 -22.54 -15.50
CA GLU A 59 -9.64 -22.33 -16.94
C GLU A 59 -10.59 -21.18 -17.28
N GLY A 60 -10.22 -20.36 -18.26
CA GLY A 60 -11.08 -19.29 -18.76
C GLY A 60 -10.54 -18.68 -20.05
N THR A 61 -11.15 -17.58 -20.49
CA THR A 61 -10.72 -16.83 -21.67
C THR A 61 -9.23 -16.51 -21.64
N ALA A 62 -8.49 -17.01 -22.62
CA ALA A 62 -7.03 -16.83 -22.73
C ALA A 62 -6.22 -17.32 -21.51
N PHE A 63 -6.79 -18.12 -20.60
CA PHE A 63 -6.10 -18.62 -19.41
C PHE A 63 -6.25 -20.13 -19.32
N SER A 64 -5.12 -20.85 -19.43
CA SER A 64 -5.06 -22.30 -19.30
C SER A 64 -4.69 -22.68 -17.86
N PRO A 65 -5.23 -23.77 -17.28
CA PRO A 65 -4.77 -24.31 -16.00
C PRO A 65 -3.27 -24.63 -15.95
N SER A 66 -2.64 -24.84 -17.11
CA SER A 66 -1.19 -25.04 -17.23
C SER A 66 -0.36 -23.76 -17.03
N ALA A 67 -1.00 -22.60 -16.88
CA ALA A 67 -0.34 -21.34 -16.55
C ALA A 67 0.11 -21.29 -15.08
N CYS A 68 -0.51 -22.10 -14.21
CA CYS A 68 -0.03 -22.27 -12.84
C CYS A 68 1.19 -23.21 -12.82
N ASN A 69 2.13 -22.90 -11.93
CA ASN A 69 3.41 -23.59 -11.76
C ASN A 69 3.76 -23.67 -10.26
N ASN A 70 5.04 -23.86 -9.88
CA ASN A 70 5.41 -23.90 -8.45
C ASN A 70 5.51 -22.51 -7.78
N ASN A 71 5.47 -21.41 -8.55
CA ASN A 71 5.40 -20.04 -8.03
C ASN A 71 3.95 -19.55 -7.98
N LEU A 72 3.28 -19.46 -9.14
CA LEU A 72 1.85 -19.22 -9.26
C LEU A 72 1.10 -20.52 -9.06
N ILE A 73 0.74 -20.84 -7.82
CA ILE A 73 0.22 -22.17 -7.46
C ILE A 73 -1.31 -22.29 -7.60
N GLY A 74 -1.98 -21.17 -7.85
CA GLY A 74 -3.42 -21.09 -8.06
C GLY A 74 -3.83 -19.73 -8.65
N ALA A 75 -4.94 -19.76 -9.37
CA ALA A 75 -5.46 -18.60 -10.08
C ALA A 75 -6.99 -18.75 -10.19
N ARG A 76 -7.74 -17.79 -9.67
CA ARG A 76 -9.21 -17.83 -9.59
C ARG A 76 -9.81 -16.48 -10.00
N SER A 77 -10.98 -16.53 -10.63
CA SER A 77 -11.78 -15.34 -10.96
C SER A 77 -13.22 -15.48 -10.47
N PHE A 78 -13.73 -14.48 -9.76
CA PHE A 78 -15.08 -14.43 -9.21
C PHE A 78 -15.82 -13.24 -9.82
N ASN A 79 -16.71 -13.50 -10.78
CA ASN A 79 -17.44 -12.48 -11.54
C ASN A 79 -18.95 -12.72 -11.61
N LYS A 80 -19.48 -13.50 -10.67
CA LYS A 80 -20.92 -13.82 -10.64
C LYS A 80 -21.76 -12.57 -10.40
N GLY A 81 -21.31 -11.64 -9.57
CA GLY A 81 -21.96 -10.35 -9.32
C GLY A 81 -22.02 -9.49 -10.60
N ILE A 82 -20.89 -9.34 -11.29
CA ILE A 82 -20.82 -8.63 -12.57
C ILE A 82 -21.77 -9.29 -13.60
N ARG A 83 -21.72 -10.62 -13.75
CA ARG A 83 -22.60 -11.33 -14.68
C ARG A 83 -24.08 -11.17 -14.35
N ALA A 84 -24.44 -11.09 -13.07
CA ALA A 84 -25.80 -10.82 -12.65
C ALA A 84 -26.26 -9.40 -13.02
N ALA A 85 -25.34 -8.42 -12.99
CA ALA A 85 -25.64 -7.03 -13.30
C ALA A 85 -25.66 -6.71 -14.80
N VAL A 86 -24.68 -7.22 -15.57
CA VAL A 86 -24.47 -6.83 -16.98
C VAL A 86 -24.54 -8.00 -17.97
N GLY A 87 -24.71 -9.25 -17.51
CA GLY A 87 -24.73 -10.43 -18.36
C GLY A 87 -23.34 -10.90 -18.76
N ASN A 88 -23.10 -11.17 -20.05
CA ASN A 88 -21.79 -11.62 -20.51
C ASN A 88 -20.80 -10.45 -20.53
N ILE A 89 -19.60 -10.69 -19.99
CA ILE A 89 -18.50 -9.73 -20.00
C ILE A 89 -17.90 -9.72 -21.42
N PRO A 90 -17.91 -8.60 -22.14
CA PRO A 90 -17.30 -8.54 -23.47
C PRO A 90 -15.78 -8.60 -23.37
N ASP A 91 -15.13 -9.43 -24.19
CA ASP A 91 -13.66 -9.61 -24.24
C ASP A 91 -12.86 -8.32 -24.53
N LYS A 92 -13.53 -7.22 -24.92
CA LYS A 92 -12.91 -5.91 -25.13
C LYS A 92 -12.79 -5.08 -23.85
N LEU A 93 -13.52 -5.47 -22.80
CA LEU A 93 -13.59 -4.74 -21.54
C LEU A 93 -12.87 -5.48 -20.42
N ASP A 94 -12.91 -6.81 -20.43
CA ASP A 94 -12.21 -7.67 -19.48
C ASP A 94 -12.17 -9.13 -19.97
N TYR A 95 -11.37 -9.99 -19.35
CA TYR A 95 -11.37 -11.43 -19.57
C TYR A 95 -12.23 -12.16 -18.54
N ASP A 96 -13.09 -13.06 -19.00
CA ASP A 96 -13.81 -13.99 -18.13
C ASP A 96 -12.89 -15.15 -17.68
N SER A 97 -11.84 -14.80 -16.94
CA SER A 97 -10.78 -15.71 -16.52
C SER A 97 -9.87 -15.08 -15.45
N PRO A 98 -8.91 -15.85 -14.91
CA PRO A 98 -7.81 -15.31 -14.11
C PRO A 98 -6.71 -14.56 -14.88
N ARG A 99 -6.91 -14.16 -16.15
CA ARG A 99 -5.94 -13.37 -16.93
C ARG A 99 -6.13 -11.88 -16.75
N ASP A 100 -5.04 -11.17 -16.45
CA ASP A 100 -5.07 -9.72 -16.24
C ASP A 100 -5.26 -8.98 -17.55
N PHE A 101 -6.31 -8.16 -17.58
CA PHE A 101 -6.61 -7.21 -18.65
C PHE A 101 -6.11 -5.80 -18.33
N GLU A 102 -6.06 -5.43 -17.05
CA GLU A 102 -5.75 -4.08 -16.57
C GLU A 102 -4.25 -3.92 -16.33
N GLY A 103 -3.61 -4.80 -15.56
CA GLY A 103 -2.18 -4.77 -15.25
C GLY A 103 -1.88 -4.51 -13.77
N HIS A 104 -2.80 -3.92 -13.01
CA HIS A 104 -2.61 -3.60 -11.59
C HIS A 104 -2.33 -4.85 -10.76
N GLY A 105 -3.11 -5.92 -10.92
CA GLY A 105 -2.91 -7.19 -10.21
C GLY A 105 -1.60 -7.89 -10.55
N THR A 106 -1.19 -7.83 -11.82
CA THR A 106 0.14 -8.29 -12.24
C THR A 106 1.25 -7.48 -11.56
N HIS A 107 1.09 -6.15 -11.50
CA HIS A 107 2.05 -5.25 -10.88
C HIS A 107 2.18 -5.55 -9.39
N THR A 108 1.08 -5.54 -8.65
CA THR A 108 1.06 -5.78 -7.20
C THR A 108 1.54 -7.19 -6.84
N SER A 109 1.16 -8.22 -7.60
CA SER A 109 1.60 -9.61 -7.37
C SER A 109 3.11 -9.80 -7.59
N SER A 110 3.68 -9.12 -8.59
CA SER A 110 5.13 -9.20 -8.86
C SER A 110 5.97 -8.50 -7.77
N MET A 111 5.38 -7.57 -7.01
CA MET A 111 6.06 -6.89 -5.91
C MET A 111 6.16 -7.72 -4.63
N THR A 112 5.23 -8.65 -4.42
CA THR A 112 5.26 -9.60 -3.30
C THR A 112 6.09 -10.84 -3.60
N THR A 113 5.96 -11.38 -4.82
CA THR A 113 6.44 -12.74 -5.17
C THR A 113 7.24 -12.81 -6.47
N GLY A 114 7.67 -11.67 -7.00
CA GLY A 114 8.47 -11.64 -8.22
C GLY A 114 9.80 -12.38 -8.10
N GLU A 115 10.07 -13.31 -9.03
CA GLU A 115 11.40 -13.92 -9.19
C GLU A 115 12.46 -12.81 -9.33
N THR A 116 13.56 -12.95 -8.58
CA THR A 116 14.78 -12.16 -8.80
C THR A 116 15.76 -12.99 -9.63
N ASP A 117 16.75 -12.38 -10.29
CA ASP A 117 17.82 -13.07 -11.04
C ASP A 117 18.54 -14.19 -10.23
N SER A 118 18.30 -14.28 -8.92
CA SER A 118 18.78 -15.29 -8.00
C SER A 118 17.92 -16.55 -7.81
N GLY A 119 16.68 -16.59 -8.31
CA GLY A 119 15.79 -17.77 -8.21
C GLY A 119 15.13 -18.00 -6.84
N ASP A 120 15.19 -17.03 -5.93
CA ASP A 120 14.59 -17.12 -4.59
C ASP A 120 13.31 -16.26 -4.53
N SER A 121 12.12 -16.88 -4.35
CA SER A 121 10.84 -16.18 -4.17
C SER A 121 9.84 -16.97 -3.30
N ALA A 122 8.83 -16.28 -2.75
CA ALA A 122 7.70 -16.89 -2.04
C ALA A 122 6.59 -17.28 -3.04
N THR A 123 5.81 -18.34 -2.75
CA THR A 123 4.70 -18.76 -3.64
C THR A 123 3.50 -17.83 -3.52
N SER A 124 2.92 -17.43 -4.66
CA SER A 124 1.67 -16.65 -4.73
C SER A 124 0.50 -17.49 -5.24
N ASP A 125 -0.66 -17.18 -4.69
CA ASP A 125 -1.97 -17.57 -5.22
C ASP A 125 -2.74 -16.28 -5.52
N VAL A 126 -3.24 -16.14 -6.75
CA VAL A 126 -4.02 -14.95 -7.13
C VAL A 126 -5.50 -15.30 -7.13
N LEU A 127 -6.25 -14.68 -6.23
CA LEU A 127 -7.67 -14.90 -6.04
C LEU A 127 -8.43 -13.62 -6.35
N VAL A 128 -9.21 -13.58 -7.41
CA VAL A 128 -9.96 -12.36 -7.71
C VAL A 128 -11.39 -12.49 -7.32
N GLY A 129 -11.76 -11.76 -6.28
CA GLY A 129 -13.15 -11.47 -6.01
C GLY A 129 -13.30 -10.72 -4.71
N ILE A 130 -13.85 -9.52 -4.84
CA ILE A 130 -14.70 -9.02 -3.80
C ILE A 130 -16.00 -8.55 -4.45
N ASP A 131 -16.91 -9.51 -4.64
CA ASP A 131 -18.21 -9.27 -5.27
C ASP A 131 -19.11 -8.47 -4.31
N GLN A 132 -19.72 -7.43 -4.90
CA GLN A 132 -21.01 -6.81 -4.62
C GLN A 132 -21.88 -7.48 -3.52
N ALA A 133 -21.52 -7.27 -2.25
CA ALA A 133 -22.43 -7.44 -1.11
C ALA A 133 -23.30 -6.18 -0.86
N THR A 134 -23.37 -5.27 -1.84
CA THR A 134 -24.15 -4.02 -1.80
C THR A 134 -25.66 -4.26 -1.70
N ALA A 135 -26.13 -5.50 -1.91
CA ALA A 135 -27.55 -5.84 -1.77
C ALA A 135 -27.99 -6.13 -0.32
N ASP A 136 -27.04 -6.41 0.60
CA ASP A 136 -27.36 -6.87 1.97
C ASP A 136 -27.10 -5.81 3.07
N GLY A 137 -26.75 -4.58 2.69
CA GLY A 137 -26.68 -3.43 3.62
C GLY A 137 -25.50 -3.44 4.59
N VAL A 138 -24.34 -3.97 4.19
CA VAL A 138 -23.09 -3.78 4.93
C VAL A 138 -22.11 -2.92 4.12
N ASP A 139 -21.81 -1.73 4.62
CA ASP A 139 -21.03 -0.69 3.92
C ASP A 139 -19.53 -0.99 3.81
N ASP A 140 -18.99 -2.04 4.45
CA ASP A 140 -17.57 -2.41 4.35
C ASP A 140 -17.37 -3.94 4.30
N PHE A 141 -17.38 -4.49 3.09
CA PHE A 141 -17.20 -5.93 2.86
C PHE A 141 -15.75 -6.39 3.07
N ILE A 142 -14.76 -5.50 2.93
CA ILE A 142 -13.35 -5.82 3.11
C ILE A 142 -13.12 -6.09 4.59
N ALA A 143 -13.66 -5.25 5.48
CA ALA A 143 -13.64 -5.48 6.91
C ALA A 143 -14.26 -6.83 7.28
N LEU A 144 -15.43 -7.17 6.74
CA LEU A 144 -16.09 -8.46 7.03
C LEU A 144 -15.28 -9.68 6.60
N ALA A 145 -14.77 -9.65 5.37
CA ALA A 145 -13.96 -10.73 4.82
C ALA A 145 -12.66 -10.87 5.61
N SER A 146 -12.03 -9.75 5.95
CA SER A 146 -10.77 -9.70 6.70
C SER A 146 -10.92 -10.25 8.11
N LEU A 147 -12.03 -9.97 8.80
CA LEU A 147 -12.29 -10.54 10.12
C LEU A 147 -12.37 -12.07 10.07
N SER A 148 -13.00 -12.60 9.01
CA SER A 148 -13.08 -14.05 8.78
C SER A 148 -11.72 -14.67 8.48
N ALA A 149 -10.82 -13.92 7.83
CA ALA A 149 -9.44 -14.34 7.56
C ALA A 149 -8.61 -14.33 8.87
N VAL A 150 -8.71 -13.27 9.66
CA VAL A 150 -8.02 -13.15 10.97
C VAL A 150 -8.47 -14.23 11.94
N GLN A 151 -9.75 -14.62 11.93
CA GLN A 151 -10.22 -15.78 12.70
C GLN A 151 -9.45 -17.06 12.40
N LYS A 152 -8.96 -17.21 11.17
CA LYS A 152 -8.19 -18.37 10.71
C LYS A 152 -6.67 -18.15 10.84
N GLY A 153 -6.24 -17.09 11.53
CA GLY A 153 -4.84 -16.74 11.71
C GLY A 153 -4.16 -16.18 10.46
N ILE A 154 -4.96 -15.64 9.51
CA ILE A 154 -4.45 -15.04 8.28
C ILE A 154 -4.37 -13.52 8.47
N ILE A 155 -3.18 -12.96 8.30
CA ILE A 155 -2.98 -11.51 8.27
C ILE A 155 -3.53 -10.94 6.97
N VAL A 156 -4.21 -9.79 7.06
CA VAL A 156 -4.74 -9.06 5.90
C VAL A 156 -4.12 -7.69 5.85
N VAL A 157 -3.57 -7.35 4.68
CA VAL A 157 -2.91 -6.08 4.41
C VAL A 157 -3.68 -5.37 3.30
N CYS A 158 -4.05 -4.12 3.53
CA CYS A 158 -4.79 -3.32 2.56
C CYS A 158 -4.16 -1.94 2.38
N ALA A 159 -4.25 -1.41 1.17
CA ALA A 159 -3.92 -0.01 0.89
C ALA A 159 -4.87 0.93 1.67
N ALA A 160 -4.36 2.05 2.19
CA ALA A 160 -5.19 3.03 2.89
C ALA A 160 -6.19 3.76 1.99
N GLY A 161 -5.93 3.79 0.67
CA GLY A 161 -6.57 4.69 -0.29
C GLY A 161 -5.61 5.79 -0.72
N SER A 162 -5.93 6.49 -1.81
CA SER A 162 -5.11 7.58 -2.38
C SER A 162 -5.85 8.90 -2.43
N ASP A 163 -6.99 8.99 -1.75
CA ASP A 163 -7.80 10.20 -1.73
C ASP A 163 -7.13 11.25 -0.84
N GLU A 164 -6.72 12.37 -1.43
CA GLU A 164 -6.02 13.46 -0.74
C GLU A 164 -6.93 14.29 0.19
N SER A 165 -8.15 13.81 0.47
CA SER A 165 -9.12 14.46 1.34
C SER A 165 -8.90 14.12 2.82
N TYR A 166 -9.35 15.02 3.71
CA TYR A 166 -9.34 14.73 5.14
C TYR A 166 -10.28 13.55 5.48
N ASN A 167 -9.81 12.61 6.31
CA ASN A 167 -10.58 11.44 6.75
C ASN A 167 -11.07 10.53 5.60
N SER A 168 -10.17 10.23 4.66
CA SER A 168 -10.45 9.51 3.42
C SER A 168 -10.01 8.04 3.43
N THR A 169 -9.56 7.51 4.58
CA THR A 169 -9.11 6.12 4.67
C THR A 169 -10.29 5.14 4.59
N TYR A 170 -10.22 4.18 3.66
CA TYR A 170 -11.28 3.19 3.47
C TYR A 170 -11.09 1.93 4.32
N ASN A 171 -9.86 1.39 4.38
CA ASN A 171 -9.58 0.08 4.97
C ASN A 171 -9.15 0.17 6.44
N GLY A 172 -9.90 0.90 7.27
CA GLY A 172 -9.50 1.27 8.65
C GLY A 172 -9.91 0.29 9.75
N ALA A 173 -10.43 -0.90 9.42
CA ALA A 173 -10.89 -1.86 10.44
C ALA A 173 -9.71 -2.35 11.32
N PRO A 174 -9.87 -2.51 12.65
CA PRO A 174 -8.74 -2.81 13.56
C PRO A 174 -8.02 -4.14 13.32
N TRP A 175 -8.61 -5.05 12.55
CA TRP A 175 -8.02 -6.35 12.18
C TRP A 175 -7.38 -6.32 10.79
N ILE A 176 -7.33 -5.16 10.14
CA ILE A 176 -6.66 -4.93 8.85
C ILE A 176 -5.35 -4.19 9.12
N THR A 177 -4.26 -4.63 8.49
CA THR A 177 -3.03 -3.83 8.40
C THR A 177 -3.17 -2.83 7.27
N THR A 178 -3.57 -1.60 7.61
CA THR A 178 -3.77 -0.50 6.66
C THR A 178 -2.46 0.19 6.32
N VAL A 179 -2.13 0.33 5.04
CA VAL A 179 -0.82 0.79 4.59
C VAL A 179 -0.91 2.13 3.87
N GLY A 180 -0.27 3.14 4.46
CA GLY A 180 -0.04 4.46 3.85
C GLY A 180 1.17 4.49 2.92
N ILE A 181 1.60 5.70 2.54
CA ILE A 181 2.55 5.95 1.46
C ILE A 181 3.58 7.04 1.89
N GLY A 182 4.90 6.78 1.85
CA GLY A 182 6.04 7.69 2.25
C GLY A 182 6.75 8.51 1.11
N THR A 183 8.09 8.59 0.95
CA THR A 183 8.95 8.78 -0.29
C THR A 183 10.27 7.97 -0.31
N LEU A 184 10.79 7.60 -1.51
CA LEU A 184 12.03 6.80 -1.67
C LEU A 184 13.24 7.74 -1.81
N ASP A 185 14.43 7.24 -1.47
CA ASP A 185 15.72 7.90 -1.71
C ASP A 185 16.20 7.79 -3.18
N ARG A 186 15.30 7.55 -4.13
CA ARG A 186 15.60 7.39 -5.56
C ARG A 186 15.02 8.55 -6.36
N SER A 187 15.82 9.11 -7.26
CA SER A 187 15.40 10.12 -8.23
C SER A 187 15.85 9.75 -9.64
N PHE A 188 15.04 10.13 -10.63
CA PHE A 188 15.40 10.01 -12.05
C PHE A 188 15.88 11.37 -12.56
N THR A 189 17.10 11.41 -13.09
CA THR A 189 17.67 12.63 -13.65
C THR A 189 17.69 12.54 -15.17
N ALA A 190 16.92 13.40 -15.84
CA ALA A 190 16.98 13.56 -17.29
C ALA A 190 17.67 14.88 -17.64
N LYS A 191 18.58 14.85 -18.63
CA LYS A 191 19.09 16.07 -19.28
C LYS A 191 18.13 16.43 -20.40
N VAL A 192 17.44 17.56 -20.27
CA VAL A 192 16.32 17.91 -21.15
C VAL A 192 16.54 19.29 -21.77
N THR A 193 16.17 19.44 -23.04
CA THR A 193 16.07 20.76 -23.67
C THR A 193 14.75 21.37 -23.22
N LEU A 194 14.84 22.37 -22.33
CA LEU A 194 13.71 23.07 -21.77
C LEU A 194 13.23 24.17 -22.73
N VAL A 195 11.96 24.13 -23.12
CA VAL A 195 11.36 25.19 -23.96
C VAL A 195 10.51 26.11 -23.08
N VAL A 196 10.82 27.40 -23.08
CA VAL A 196 10.07 28.41 -22.31
C VAL A 196 9.01 29.04 -23.21
N CYS A 197 7.73 28.91 -22.83
CA CYS A 197 6.64 29.60 -23.49
C CYS A 197 6.55 31.06 -22.98
N ASP A 198 7.21 31.99 -23.68
CA ASP A 198 7.16 33.43 -23.35
C ASP A 198 5.79 34.08 -23.67
N ASN A 199 4.96 33.39 -24.45
CA ASN A 199 3.57 33.73 -24.71
C ASN A 199 3.36 35.21 -25.12
N SER A 200 4.10 35.63 -26.14
CA SER A 200 4.01 36.95 -26.79
C SER A 200 2.64 37.30 -27.37
N ASP A 201 1.74 36.33 -27.47
CA ASP A 201 0.50 36.41 -28.24
C ASP A 201 -0.71 36.79 -27.35
N GLY A 202 -0.49 37.03 -26.05
CA GLY A 202 -1.49 37.54 -25.11
C GLY A 202 -2.52 36.51 -24.60
N LYS A 203 -2.36 35.22 -24.91
CA LYS A 203 -3.29 34.15 -24.49
C LYS A 203 -2.71 33.34 -23.34
N ASN A 204 -3.04 33.66 -22.08
CA ASN A 204 -2.52 32.98 -20.87
C ASN A 204 -3.03 31.52 -20.66
N ASP A 205 -3.61 30.90 -21.68
CA ASP A 205 -4.15 29.54 -21.61
C ASP A 205 -3.04 28.48 -21.59
N VAL A 206 -3.16 27.51 -20.69
CA VAL A 206 -2.18 26.42 -20.48
C VAL A 206 -2.22 25.45 -21.66
N PHE A 207 -3.41 25.11 -22.15
CA PHE A 207 -3.59 24.13 -23.23
C PHE A 207 -2.88 24.55 -24.52
N SER A 208 -3.07 25.81 -24.93
CA SER A 208 -2.41 26.39 -26.11
C SER A 208 -0.87 26.40 -26.01
N GLN A 209 -0.33 26.54 -24.80
CA GLN A 209 1.11 26.52 -24.55
C GLN A 209 1.66 25.09 -24.63
N ILE A 210 0.95 24.11 -24.08
CA ILE A 210 1.29 22.68 -24.19
C ILE A 210 1.25 22.20 -25.64
N GLU A 211 0.24 22.62 -26.43
CA GLU A 211 0.18 22.27 -27.86
C GLU A 211 1.39 22.82 -28.64
N LYS A 212 1.88 24.01 -28.28
CA LYS A 212 3.10 24.58 -28.86
C LYS A 212 4.34 23.78 -28.46
N LEU A 213 4.46 23.36 -27.20
CA LEU A 213 5.55 22.48 -26.74
C LEU A 213 5.58 21.17 -27.53
N TYR A 214 4.40 20.62 -27.82
CA TYR A 214 4.26 19.43 -28.65
C TYR A 214 4.70 19.64 -30.09
N ARG A 215 4.31 20.75 -30.71
CA ARG A 215 4.71 21.09 -32.09
C ARG A 215 6.22 21.28 -32.26
N VAL A 216 6.92 21.72 -31.23
CA VAL A 216 8.39 21.89 -31.27
C VAL A 216 9.14 20.67 -30.76
N ASN A 217 8.44 19.57 -30.49
CA ASN A 217 9.00 18.32 -29.97
C ASN A 217 9.84 18.56 -28.70
N ALA A 218 9.35 19.44 -27.82
CA ALA A 218 10.01 19.76 -26.56
C ALA A 218 9.99 18.53 -25.64
N TYR A 219 11.11 18.28 -24.94
CA TYR A 219 11.16 17.23 -23.93
C TYR A 219 10.42 17.64 -22.65
N ALA A 220 10.56 18.91 -22.26
CA ALA A 220 9.84 19.52 -21.16
C ALA A 220 9.65 21.02 -21.44
N GLY A 221 8.64 21.64 -20.82
CA GLY A 221 8.40 23.07 -20.99
C GLY A 221 8.13 23.84 -19.70
N ILE A 222 8.42 25.14 -19.71
CA ILE A 222 7.89 26.07 -18.71
C ILE A 222 6.72 26.83 -19.33
N VAL A 223 5.55 26.68 -18.72
CA VAL A 223 4.30 27.32 -19.11
C VAL A 223 4.03 28.47 -18.15
N MET A 224 3.70 29.64 -18.69
CA MET A 224 3.39 30.82 -17.88
C MET A 224 1.87 31.00 -17.82
N SER A 225 1.28 30.79 -16.65
CA SER A 225 -0.15 31.01 -16.44
C SER A 225 -0.49 31.30 -14.98
N ASP A 226 -1.51 32.13 -14.77
CA ASP A 226 -2.10 32.40 -13.45
C ASP A 226 -3.36 31.55 -13.19
N ILE A 227 -3.77 30.72 -14.17
CA ILE A 227 -4.98 29.89 -14.12
C ILE A 227 -4.65 28.51 -14.72
N SER A 228 -4.75 27.44 -13.92
CA SER A 228 -4.64 26.06 -14.39
C SER A 228 -6.03 25.40 -14.39
N ASN A 229 -6.55 25.06 -15.58
CA ASN A 229 -7.85 24.42 -15.76
C ASN A 229 -7.73 23.02 -16.39
N LEU A 230 -6.58 22.36 -16.25
CA LEU A 230 -6.30 21.05 -16.83
C LEU A 230 -6.06 20.02 -15.74
N ASP A 231 -6.52 18.79 -15.98
CA ASP A 231 -6.26 17.66 -15.10
C ASP A 231 -4.86 17.09 -15.38
N PRO A 232 -4.22 16.38 -14.44
CA PRO A 232 -2.88 15.81 -14.64
C PRO A 232 -2.75 14.93 -15.90
N GLU A 233 -3.84 14.29 -16.33
CA GLU A 233 -3.93 13.44 -17.52
C GLU A 233 -3.82 14.24 -18.84
N ASP A 234 -4.06 15.54 -18.83
CA ASP A 234 -3.99 16.40 -20.02
C ASP A 234 -2.54 16.82 -20.39
N TYR A 235 -1.56 16.50 -19.54
CA TYR A 235 -0.15 16.88 -19.70
C TYR A 235 0.66 15.80 -20.44
N ASN A 236 0.54 15.79 -21.77
CA ASN A 236 1.33 14.88 -22.63
C ASN A 236 2.83 15.23 -22.71
N ILE A 237 3.26 16.36 -22.12
CA ILE A 237 4.66 16.79 -22.03
C ILE A 237 4.92 17.28 -20.60
N PRO A 238 5.99 16.81 -19.92
CA PRO A 238 6.40 17.31 -18.62
C PRO A 238 6.50 18.84 -18.62
N SER A 239 5.67 19.51 -17.81
CA SER A 239 5.55 20.96 -17.84
C SER A 239 5.56 21.56 -16.44
N LEU A 240 6.36 22.62 -16.24
CA LEU A 240 6.35 23.43 -15.02
C LEU A 240 5.49 24.67 -15.28
N ILE A 241 4.44 24.86 -14.49
CA ILE A 241 3.59 26.05 -14.57
C ILE A 241 4.09 27.09 -13.58
N LEU A 242 4.41 28.28 -14.07
CA LEU A 242 4.81 29.40 -13.25
C LEU A 242 3.82 30.56 -13.40
N PRO A 243 3.61 31.35 -12.33
CA PRO A 243 2.82 32.57 -12.40
C PRO A 243 3.35 33.49 -13.50
N THR A 244 2.46 34.23 -14.17
CA THR A 244 2.87 35.13 -15.25
C THR A 244 3.75 36.27 -14.75
N SER A 245 3.72 36.56 -13.44
CA SER A 245 4.62 37.50 -12.76
C SER A 245 6.09 37.09 -12.81
N SER A 246 6.39 35.79 -12.90
CA SER A 246 7.76 35.26 -12.99
C SER A 246 8.35 35.31 -14.41
N ARG A 247 7.56 35.68 -15.42
CA ARG A 247 7.92 35.64 -16.85
C ARG A 247 9.25 36.32 -17.16
N LYS A 248 9.42 37.56 -16.69
CA LYS A 248 10.61 38.37 -16.99
C LYS A 248 11.89 37.72 -16.47
N LEU A 249 11.83 37.18 -15.25
CA LEU A 249 12.97 36.54 -14.59
C LEU A 249 13.36 35.23 -15.29
N VAL A 250 12.37 34.39 -15.62
CA VAL A 250 12.62 33.10 -16.28
C VAL A 250 13.15 33.30 -17.70
N LYS A 251 12.63 34.29 -18.43
CA LYS A 251 13.13 34.64 -19.76
C LYS A 251 14.58 35.10 -19.71
N GLU A 252 14.90 36.02 -18.81
CA GLU A 252 16.26 36.56 -18.64
C GLU A 252 17.26 35.46 -18.24
N TYR A 253 16.85 34.55 -17.36
CA TYR A 253 17.63 33.38 -16.96
C TYR A 253 17.86 32.42 -18.14
N ALA A 254 16.81 32.07 -18.89
CA ALA A 254 16.89 31.14 -20.02
C ALA A 254 17.72 31.67 -21.20
N THR A 255 17.75 32.99 -21.42
CA THR A 255 18.53 33.59 -22.53
C THR A 255 20.00 33.85 -22.21
N ASN A 256 20.36 34.04 -20.94
CA ASN A 256 21.73 34.42 -20.55
C ASN A 256 22.59 33.25 -20.02
N ALA A 257 22.00 32.09 -19.75
CA ALA A 257 22.74 30.92 -19.26
C ALA A 257 23.35 30.12 -20.42
N SER A 258 24.68 29.98 -20.46
CA SER A 258 25.38 29.08 -21.39
C SER A 258 25.21 27.60 -21.05
N GLU A 259 24.99 27.31 -19.76
CA GLU A 259 24.46 26.06 -19.22
C GLU A 259 23.48 26.43 -18.11
N ALA A 260 22.19 26.09 -18.28
CA ALA A 260 21.20 26.32 -17.24
C ALA A 260 21.30 25.20 -16.20
N HIS A 261 22.01 25.46 -15.10
CA HIS A 261 21.97 24.57 -13.95
C HIS A 261 20.70 24.86 -13.16
N ILE A 262 19.68 24.02 -13.37
CA ILE A 262 18.55 23.99 -12.45
C ILE A 262 19.05 23.37 -11.14
N SER A 263 19.38 24.20 -10.15
CA SER A 263 19.91 23.77 -8.85
C SER A 263 18.99 22.77 -8.14
N SER A 264 17.69 22.87 -8.40
CA SER A 264 16.67 21.89 -8.05
C SER A 264 15.48 22.06 -8.99
N MET A 265 15.27 21.11 -9.91
CA MET A 265 13.95 20.94 -10.52
C MET A 265 13.28 19.83 -9.72
N MET A 266 12.34 20.20 -8.85
CA MET A 266 11.41 19.20 -8.34
C MET A 266 10.38 19.02 -9.45
N LEU A 267 10.61 18.04 -10.34
CA LEU A 267 9.48 17.40 -10.99
C LEU A 267 8.69 16.79 -9.86
N VAL A 268 7.57 17.41 -9.52
CA VAL A 268 6.66 16.90 -8.49
C VAL A 268 5.96 15.69 -9.10
N PHE A 269 6.64 14.55 -9.07
CA PHE A 269 5.96 13.29 -8.79
C PHE A 269 6.10 13.12 -7.28
N THR A 270 5.03 13.46 -6.56
CA THR A 270 4.95 13.35 -5.10
C THR A 270 4.91 11.89 -4.69
N SER A 271 5.60 11.56 -3.59
CA SER A 271 5.43 10.39 -2.68
C SER A 271 6.24 9.07 -2.94
N LEU A 272 6.20 8.09 -2.02
CA LEU A 272 6.68 6.68 -2.06
C LEU A 272 5.54 5.90 -2.65
N GLY A 273 5.72 4.61 -2.91
CA GLY A 273 4.78 3.95 -3.80
C GLY A 273 4.66 4.84 -5.02
N VAL A 274 5.78 5.36 -5.52
CA VAL A 274 5.88 6.19 -6.70
C VAL A 274 7.05 5.65 -7.46
N ASP A 275 6.81 5.52 -8.75
CA ASP A 275 7.70 4.90 -9.67
C ASP A 275 8.16 3.50 -9.22
N ILE A 276 7.30 2.72 -8.56
CA ILE A 276 7.67 1.34 -8.25
C ILE A 276 7.67 0.56 -9.56
N LEU A 277 8.84 0.05 -9.92
CA LEU A 277 9.01 -0.77 -11.11
C LEU A 277 8.55 -2.18 -10.80
N ALA A 278 7.49 -2.60 -11.47
CA ALA A 278 6.99 -3.97 -11.41
C ALA A 278 6.36 -4.36 -12.76
N VAL A 279 5.92 -5.62 -12.86
CA VAL A 279 5.43 -6.20 -14.11
C VAL A 279 4.10 -5.59 -14.50
N VAL A 280 3.85 -5.42 -15.79
CA VAL A 280 2.52 -5.13 -16.33
C VAL A 280 2.18 -6.06 -17.49
N ALA A 281 0.90 -6.12 -17.86
CA ALA A 281 0.47 -6.88 -19.01
C ALA A 281 1.04 -6.26 -20.31
N PRO A 282 1.82 -7.00 -21.12
CA PRO A 282 2.52 -6.45 -22.29
C PRO A 282 1.60 -6.11 -23.46
N SER A 283 0.34 -6.51 -23.41
CA SER A 283 -0.68 -6.12 -24.39
C SER A 283 -1.31 -4.76 -24.12
N ARG A 284 -1.03 -4.13 -22.96
CA ARG A 284 -1.58 -2.82 -22.61
C ARG A 284 -0.66 -1.68 -23.04
N VAL A 285 -1.26 -0.66 -23.63
CA VAL A 285 -0.60 0.60 -23.93
C VAL A 285 -0.26 1.30 -22.62
N PHE A 286 1.02 1.45 -22.34
CA PHE A 286 1.52 2.14 -21.15
C PHE A 286 1.70 3.64 -21.41
N MET A 287 2.17 4.00 -22.60
CA MET A 287 2.45 5.39 -22.97
C MET A 287 2.16 5.61 -24.46
N GLU A 288 1.68 6.79 -24.82
CA GLU A 288 1.59 7.23 -26.20
C GLU A 288 2.65 8.30 -26.48
N THR A 289 3.40 8.13 -27.58
CA THR A 289 4.37 9.13 -28.05
C THR A 289 4.13 9.40 -29.53
N GLY A 290 3.61 10.58 -29.84
CA GLY A 290 3.15 10.88 -31.19
C GLY A 290 1.99 9.95 -31.59
N ASN A 291 2.16 9.22 -32.69
CA ASN A 291 1.21 8.21 -33.15
C ASN A 291 1.57 6.78 -32.68
N TYR A 292 2.61 6.63 -31.85
CA TYR A 292 3.08 5.34 -31.38
C TYR A 292 2.46 5.03 -30.01
N LYS A 293 1.88 3.84 -29.91
CA LYS A 293 1.41 3.25 -28.66
C LYS A 293 2.52 2.34 -28.15
N LEU A 294 3.14 2.70 -27.05
CA LEU A 294 4.21 1.96 -26.43
C LEU A 294 3.64 0.98 -25.41
N VAL A 295 4.12 -0.25 -25.47
CA VAL A 295 3.86 -1.31 -24.50
C VAL A 295 5.17 -1.69 -23.82
N THR A 296 5.10 -2.26 -22.64
CA THR A 296 6.27 -2.65 -21.85
C THR A 296 5.93 -3.85 -20.99
N ASP A 297 6.92 -4.66 -20.63
CA ASP A 297 6.78 -5.75 -19.66
C ASP A 297 6.89 -5.23 -18.21
N TYR A 298 7.48 -4.04 -18.02
CA TYR A 298 7.68 -3.41 -16.72
C TYR A 298 7.33 -1.92 -16.75
N ALA A 299 6.60 -1.47 -15.73
CA ALA A 299 6.16 -0.09 -15.60
C ALA A 299 6.38 0.47 -14.19
N LEU A 300 6.50 1.79 -14.13
CA LEU A 300 6.62 2.60 -12.93
C LEU A 300 5.22 3.06 -12.52
N TYR A 301 4.68 2.52 -11.42
CA TYR A 301 3.38 2.93 -10.87
C TYR A 301 3.47 3.53 -9.49
N SER A 302 2.43 4.30 -9.18
CA SER A 302 2.30 5.03 -7.94
C SER A 302 0.97 4.80 -7.23
N GLY A 303 0.98 4.68 -5.90
CA GLY A 303 -0.21 4.55 -5.05
C GLY A 303 0.04 3.74 -3.77
N THR A 304 -0.90 3.81 -2.82
CA THR A 304 -0.91 2.94 -1.64
C THR A 304 -1.03 1.47 -2.02
N SER A 305 -1.60 1.18 -3.20
CA SER A 305 -1.57 -0.13 -3.86
C SER A 305 -0.16 -0.70 -4.10
N MET A 306 0.86 0.15 -4.23
CA MET A 306 2.25 -0.29 -4.37
C MET A 306 2.94 -0.40 -2.99
N ALA A 307 2.41 0.22 -1.94
CA ALA A 307 2.95 0.07 -0.59
C ALA A 307 2.47 -1.23 0.09
N ALA A 308 1.20 -1.58 -0.07
CA ALA A 308 0.60 -2.76 0.57
C ALA A 308 1.30 -4.10 0.21
N PRO A 309 1.68 -4.37 -1.05
CA PRO A 309 2.45 -5.56 -1.43
C PRO A 309 3.78 -5.69 -0.69
N HIS A 310 4.48 -4.58 -0.43
CA HIS A 310 5.74 -4.62 0.32
C HIS A 310 5.54 -5.00 1.78
N VAL A 311 4.53 -4.41 2.44
CA VAL A 311 4.17 -4.77 3.82
C VAL A 311 3.69 -6.21 3.89
N THR A 312 2.97 -6.68 2.87
CA THR A 312 2.55 -8.09 2.74
C THR A 312 3.75 -9.02 2.68
N GLY A 313 4.78 -8.69 1.88
CA GLY A 313 6.03 -9.45 1.83
C GLY A 313 6.73 -9.53 3.19
N VAL A 314 6.82 -8.41 3.91
CA VAL A 314 7.45 -8.39 5.26
C VAL A 314 6.63 -9.22 6.26
N ALA A 315 5.32 -9.00 6.32
CA ALA A 315 4.42 -9.78 7.19
C ALA A 315 4.51 -11.28 6.92
N THR A 316 4.65 -11.66 5.66
CA THR A 316 4.81 -13.04 5.23
C THR A 316 6.11 -13.64 5.77
N LEU A 317 7.23 -12.93 5.62
CA LEU A 317 8.52 -13.39 6.14
C LEU A 317 8.49 -13.52 7.67
N LEU A 318 7.86 -12.56 8.37
CA LEU A 318 7.65 -12.63 9.82
C LEU A 318 6.82 -13.85 10.21
N LYS A 319 5.78 -14.20 9.45
CA LYS A 319 4.98 -15.41 9.69
C LYS A 319 5.77 -16.71 9.47
N VAL A 320 6.79 -16.69 8.62
CA VAL A 320 7.69 -17.85 8.46
C VAL A 320 8.64 -17.97 9.65
N VAL A 321 9.21 -16.86 10.12
CA VAL A 321 10.09 -16.86 11.29
C VAL A 321 9.34 -17.18 12.58
N HIS A 322 8.10 -16.69 12.71
CA HIS A 322 7.24 -16.86 13.88
C HIS A 322 5.88 -17.49 13.48
N PRO A 323 5.83 -18.80 13.18
CA PRO A 323 4.61 -19.47 12.72
C PRO A 323 3.44 -19.42 13.70
N GLU A 324 3.72 -19.28 15.00
CA GLU A 324 2.75 -19.22 16.09
C GLU A 324 2.13 -17.83 16.29
N TRP A 325 2.79 -16.77 15.82
CA TRP A 325 2.29 -15.40 16.00
C TRP A 325 0.92 -15.21 15.34
N SER A 326 0.01 -14.56 16.08
CA SER A 326 -1.28 -14.14 15.55
C SER A 326 -1.10 -13.06 14.46
N PRO A 327 -2.14 -12.78 13.65
CA PRO A 327 -2.14 -11.61 12.78
C PRO A 327 -1.85 -10.30 13.52
N ALA A 328 -2.40 -10.13 14.73
CA ALA A 328 -2.20 -8.93 15.54
C ALA A 328 -0.77 -8.84 16.08
N ALA A 329 -0.16 -9.97 16.46
CA ALA A 329 1.24 -10.04 16.87
C ALA A 329 2.20 -9.60 15.75
N ILE A 330 2.00 -10.08 14.52
CA ILE A 330 2.79 -9.66 13.35
C ILE A 330 2.60 -8.17 13.06
N GLN A 331 1.35 -7.70 13.10
CA GLN A 331 1.05 -6.28 12.92
C GLN A 331 1.73 -5.43 14.00
N SER A 332 1.65 -5.86 15.26
CA SER A 332 2.32 -5.20 16.39
C SER A 332 3.83 -5.13 16.16
N ALA A 333 4.48 -6.24 15.80
CA ALA A 333 5.91 -6.29 15.57
C ALA A 333 6.35 -5.29 14.48
N MET A 334 5.62 -5.21 13.37
CA MET A 334 5.92 -4.23 12.31
C MET A 334 5.73 -2.79 12.76
N MET A 335 4.76 -2.51 13.63
CA MET A 335 4.41 -1.16 14.07
C MET A 335 5.34 -0.67 15.19
N THR A 336 5.59 -1.47 16.22
CA THR A 336 6.40 -1.05 17.38
C THR A 336 7.88 -0.89 17.04
N THR A 337 8.36 -1.51 15.96
CA THR A 337 9.75 -1.36 15.50
C THR A 337 9.91 -0.38 14.34
N ALA A 338 8.81 0.17 13.81
CA ALA A 338 8.85 1.17 12.76
C ALA A 338 9.66 2.39 13.21
N TYR A 339 10.34 3.06 12.27
CA TYR A 339 11.09 4.27 12.60
C TYR A 339 10.34 5.52 12.17
N ASN A 340 10.41 6.53 13.04
CA ASN A 340 10.32 7.93 12.67
C ASN A 340 11.76 8.46 12.50
N ASN A 341 11.97 9.48 11.67
CA ASN A 341 13.31 9.91 11.22
C ASN A 341 14.19 10.42 12.39
N ASN A 342 14.94 9.53 13.06
CA ASN A 342 15.86 9.83 14.16
C ASN A 342 15.31 10.83 15.20
N GLY A 343 14.03 10.68 15.60
CA GLY A 343 13.37 11.56 16.58
C GLY A 343 12.74 12.83 16.00
N THR A 344 12.69 12.98 14.67
CA THR A 344 11.90 13.99 13.96
C THR A 344 10.73 13.35 13.22
N SER A 345 9.58 14.04 13.18
CA SER A 345 8.42 13.58 12.43
C SER A 345 8.75 13.48 10.94
N LEU A 346 8.25 12.42 10.28
CA LEU A 346 8.26 12.33 8.82
C LEU A 346 7.46 13.51 8.25
N THR A 347 7.88 14.03 7.10
CA THR A 347 7.19 15.18 6.47
C THR A 347 5.92 14.71 5.76
N ASN A 348 4.79 15.38 6.02
CA ASN A 348 3.62 15.32 5.16
C ASN A 348 3.96 16.11 3.90
N GLN A 349 4.19 15.41 2.77
CA GLN A 349 4.69 16.01 1.55
C GLN A 349 3.70 17.01 0.91
N PRO A 350 2.39 16.70 0.76
CA PRO A 350 1.43 17.67 0.21
C PRO A 350 1.39 19.00 0.97
N LEU A 351 1.46 18.95 2.30
CA LEU A 351 1.37 20.15 3.16
C LEU A 351 2.75 20.76 3.47
N ASN A 352 3.83 20.03 3.21
CA ASN A 352 5.19 20.36 3.62
C ASN A 352 5.31 20.71 5.12
N THR A 353 4.56 19.96 5.95
CA THR A 353 4.54 20.10 7.41
C THR A 353 5.07 18.83 8.08
N PRO A 354 5.44 18.87 9.37
CA PRO A 354 5.65 17.65 10.14
C PRO A 354 4.37 16.81 10.13
N GLY A 355 4.48 15.58 9.64
CA GLY A 355 3.40 14.60 9.66
C GLY A 355 3.13 14.09 11.07
N THR A 356 1.98 13.46 11.21
CA THR A 356 1.40 12.96 12.45
C THR A 356 1.12 11.46 12.32
N PRO A 357 0.81 10.75 13.42
CA PRO A 357 0.41 9.36 13.35
C PRO A 357 -0.83 9.08 12.49
N VAL A 358 -1.68 10.08 12.20
CA VAL A 358 -2.78 9.88 11.23
C VAL A 358 -2.31 9.92 9.77
N ASP A 359 -1.12 10.44 9.50
CA ASP A 359 -0.53 10.47 8.15
C ASP A 359 0.26 9.19 7.84
N TYR A 360 1.05 8.68 8.80
CA TYR A 360 1.99 7.58 8.57
C TYR A 360 1.91 6.42 9.58
N GLY A 361 0.92 6.43 10.48
CA GLY A 361 0.81 5.42 11.53
C GLY A 361 2.01 5.44 12.49
N ALA A 362 2.61 4.27 12.70
CA ALA A 362 3.80 4.13 13.54
C ALA A 362 5.11 4.59 12.85
N GLY A 363 5.08 4.82 11.54
CA GLY A 363 6.23 5.25 10.75
C GLY A 363 6.61 4.23 9.69
N HIS A 364 7.86 4.30 9.25
CA HIS A 364 8.34 3.48 8.15
C HIS A 364 8.79 2.10 8.65
N ILE A 365 8.38 1.04 7.95
CA ILE A 365 8.65 -0.35 8.34
C ILE A 365 10.15 -0.68 8.36
N THR A 366 10.55 -1.55 9.29
CA THR A 366 11.93 -2.01 9.52
C THR A 366 11.99 -3.54 9.60
N PRO A 367 12.02 -4.26 8.47
CA PRO A 367 11.82 -5.71 8.44
C PRO A 367 12.74 -6.48 9.41
N ASN A 368 14.03 -6.14 9.44
CA ASN A 368 14.99 -6.82 10.32
C ASN A 368 14.75 -6.57 11.81
N ARG A 369 14.22 -5.40 12.20
CA ARG A 369 13.88 -5.13 13.61
C ARG A 369 12.55 -5.78 13.98
N ALA A 370 11.57 -5.78 13.07
CA ALA A 370 10.28 -6.43 13.27
C ALA A 370 10.41 -7.95 13.48
N MET A 371 11.52 -8.55 13.04
CA MET A 371 11.83 -9.96 13.29
C MET A 371 12.04 -10.28 14.77
N ASP A 372 12.48 -9.31 15.59
CA ASP A 372 12.68 -9.48 17.02
C ASP A 372 12.30 -8.17 17.75
N PRO A 373 10.99 -7.95 17.98
CA PRO A 373 10.47 -6.72 18.55
C PRO A 373 10.65 -6.64 20.08
N GLY A 374 11.04 -7.75 20.74
CA GLY A 374 11.05 -7.92 22.19
C GLY A 374 9.64 -8.00 22.80
N LEU A 375 8.80 -6.98 22.58
CA LEU A 375 7.43 -6.91 23.08
C LEU A 375 6.42 -6.79 21.94
N ILE A 376 5.28 -7.48 22.08
CA ILE A 376 4.14 -7.37 21.18
C ILE A 376 2.84 -7.08 21.94
N TYR A 377 1.93 -6.38 21.27
CA TYR A 377 0.53 -6.20 21.64
C TYR A 377 -0.28 -7.25 20.88
N ASP A 378 -0.58 -8.38 21.54
CA ASP A 378 -1.35 -9.43 20.92
C ASP A 378 -2.87 -9.27 21.19
N ILE A 379 -3.67 -9.77 20.25
CA ILE A 379 -5.14 -9.72 20.29
C ILE A 379 -5.66 -11.09 19.86
N GLU A 380 -6.41 -11.74 20.74
CA GLU A 380 -7.07 -12.99 20.40
C GLU A 380 -8.36 -12.72 19.61
N PHE A 381 -8.84 -13.71 18.86
CA PHE A 381 -10.07 -13.54 18.10
C PHE A 381 -11.29 -13.20 18.99
N GLN A 382 -11.33 -13.71 20.22
CA GLN A 382 -12.41 -13.38 21.17
C GLN A 382 -12.38 -11.91 21.58
N ASP A 383 -11.22 -11.25 21.65
CA ASP A 383 -11.15 -9.82 21.94
C ASP A 383 -11.82 -8.98 20.84
N TYR A 384 -11.73 -9.39 19.56
CA TYR A 384 -12.48 -8.74 18.47
C TYR A 384 -13.99 -8.95 18.59
N VAL A 385 -14.43 -10.13 19.05
CA VAL A 385 -15.86 -10.40 19.31
C VAL A 385 -16.37 -9.53 20.45
N ASP A 386 -15.66 -9.51 21.57
CA ASP A 386 -15.94 -8.69 22.75
C ASP A 386 -15.97 -7.19 22.41
N PHE A 387 -15.06 -6.75 21.54
CA PHE A 387 -15.03 -5.39 20.99
C PHE A 387 -16.28 -5.09 20.17
N LEU A 388 -16.65 -5.98 19.24
CA LEU A 388 -17.87 -5.83 18.44
C LEU A 388 -19.15 -5.83 19.29
N CYS A 389 -19.19 -6.61 20.38
CA CYS A 389 -20.31 -6.59 21.32
C CYS A 389 -20.51 -5.20 21.95
N GLY A 390 -19.43 -4.45 22.18
CA GLY A 390 -19.48 -3.08 22.71
C GLY A 390 -20.12 -2.03 21.79
N PHE A 391 -20.25 -2.31 20.48
CA PHE A 391 -20.86 -1.38 19.51
C PHE A 391 -22.38 -1.44 19.43
N GLY A 392 -23.03 -2.32 20.18
CA GLY A 392 -24.50 -2.42 20.21
C GLY A 392 -25.13 -2.98 18.93
N TYR A 393 -24.38 -3.75 18.14
CA TYR A 393 -24.94 -4.47 16.98
C TYR A 393 -26.05 -5.43 17.41
N ASN A 394 -27.13 -5.46 16.64
CA ASN A 394 -28.20 -6.43 16.88
C ASN A 394 -27.80 -7.84 16.42
N TYR A 395 -28.60 -8.85 16.80
CA TYR A 395 -28.32 -10.25 16.47
C TYR A 395 -28.14 -10.52 14.96
N ALA A 396 -28.94 -9.88 14.10
CA ALA A 396 -28.84 -10.07 12.66
C ALA A 396 -27.53 -9.50 12.12
N GLN A 397 -27.15 -8.29 12.55
CA GLN A 397 -25.89 -7.66 12.17
C GLN A 397 -24.69 -8.49 12.64
N MET A 398 -24.67 -8.88 13.92
CA MET A 398 -23.57 -9.68 14.48
C MET A 398 -23.44 -11.05 13.81
N ARG A 399 -24.57 -11.68 13.44
CA ARG A 399 -24.57 -12.93 12.68
C ARG A 399 -23.92 -12.77 11.29
N VAL A 400 -24.14 -11.63 10.63
CA VAL A 400 -23.50 -11.31 9.34
C VAL A 400 -22.01 -11.04 9.55
N VAL A 401 -21.67 -10.20 10.54
CA VAL A 401 -20.28 -9.80 10.81
C VAL A 401 -19.40 -11.01 11.19
N LEU A 402 -19.85 -11.83 12.14
CA LEU A 402 -19.09 -12.98 12.65
C LEU A 402 -19.29 -14.25 11.82
N ARG A 403 -20.17 -14.21 10.80
CA ARG A 403 -20.56 -15.33 9.92
C ARG A 403 -20.88 -16.62 10.67
N ARG A 404 -21.51 -16.52 11.85
CA ARG A 404 -21.87 -17.64 12.74
C ARG A 404 -23.16 -17.34 13.48
N SER A 405 -23.82 -18.35 14.03
CA SER A 405 -25.10 -18.19 14.76
C SER A 405 -24.97 -18.08 16.28
N ARG A 406 -23.78 -18.30 16.83
CA ARG A 406 -23.49 -18.27 18.27
C ARG A 406 -22.15 -17.59 18.51
N TRP A 407 -22.11 -16.69 19.48
CA TRP A 407 -20.91 -16.01 19.96
C TRP A 407 -21.14 -15.67 21.44
N ASP A 408 -20.07 -15.34 22.13
CA ASP A 408 -20.07 -14.97 23.53
C ASP A 408 -19.76 -13.47 23.66
N CYS A 409 -20.53 -12.77 24.48
CA CYS A 409 -20.32 -11.35 24.83
C CYS A 409 -20.13 -11.21 26.35
N ASN A 410 -19.51 -12.19 27.01
CA ASN A 410 -19.29 -12.20 28.46
C ASN A 410 -18.45 -11.01 28.97
N ARG A 411 -17.67 -10.36 28.11
CA ARG A 411 -16.87 -9.17 28.43
C ARG A 411 -17.07 -8.12 27.36
N GLU A 412 -17.94 -7.15 27.57
CA GLU A 412 -18.03 -6.01 26.67
C GLU A 412 -16.77 -5.16 26.80
N ARG A 413 -16.06 -4.96 25.69
CA ARG A 413 -14.88 -4.10 25.63
C ARG A 413 -15.12 -2.97 24.63
N ASN A 414 -14.81 -1.75 25.04
CA ASN A 414 -14.82 -0.59 24.15
C ASN A 414 -13.43 -0.28 23.58
N GLU A 415 -12.44 -1.11 23.91
CA GLU A 415 -11.04 -0.91 23.54
C GLU A 415 -10.37 -2.27 23.27
N LEU A 416 -9.56 -2.30 22.22
CA LEU A 416 -8.69 -3.42 21.87
C LEU A 416 -7.30 -3.22 22.48
N ASN A 417 -6.58 -4.32 22.70
CA ASN A 417 -5.17 -4.29 23.11
C ASN A 417 -4.26 -3.87 21.92
N TYR A 418 -4.49 -2.67 21.40
CA TYR A 418 -3.90 -2.19 20.16
C TYR A 418 -2.56 -1.48 20.42
N PHE A 419 -1.62 -1.55 19.49
CA PHE A 419 -0.28 -0.98 19.65
C PHE A 419 -0.24 0.56 19.66
N SER A 420 -1.34 1.24 19.30
CA SER A 420 -1.45 2.69 19.27
C SER A 420 -2.58 3.22 20.17
N PHE A 421 -2.52 4.52 20.43
CA PHE A 421 -3.44 5.23 21.29
C PHE A 421 -4.01 6.44 20.55
N ILE A 422 -5.32 6.62 20.61
CA ILE A 422 -6.00 7.80 20.07
C ILE A 422 -6.99 8.33 21.10
N SER A 423 -6.87 9.59 21.47
CA SER A 423 -7.85 10.30 22.29
C SER A 423 -8.55 11.32 21.42
N ILE A 424 -9.87 11.15 21.24
CA ILE A 424 -10.70 12.05 20.45
C ILE A 424 -11.42 12.99 21.41
N SER A 425 -11.34 14.29 21.14
CA SER A 425 -12.06 15.33 21.89
C SER A 425 -12.92 16.17 20.94
N SER A 426 -14.12 16.54 21.38
CA SER A 426 -15.01 17.40 20.60
C SER A 426 -14.86 18.87 21.02
N LYS A 427 -15.26 19.80 20.14
CA LYS A 427 -15.18 21.25 20.43
C LYS A 427 -16.04 21.69 21.62
N ASP A 428 -17.05 20.90 21.97
CA ASP A 428 -18.02 21.23 23.03
C ASP A 428 -17.64 20.62 24.39
N GLU A 429 -16.55 19.85 24.46
CA GLU A 429 -16.09 19.23 25.70
C GLU A 429 -15.35 20.22 26.62
N ARG A 430 -15.49 20.01 27.93
CA ARG A 430 -14.74 20.77 28.94
C ARG A 430 -13.40 20.12 29.23
N PHE A 431 -12.36 20.94 29.29
CA PHE A 431 -11.01 20.53 29.69
C PHE A 431 -10.73 20.87 31.16
N PRO A 432 -9.86 20.10 31.86
CA PRO A 432 -9.08 18.96 31.37
C PRO A 432 -9.93 17.68 31.25
N LYS A 433 -9.75 16.95 30.14
CA LYS A 433 -10.32 15.62 29.92
C LYS A 433 -9.25 14.58 30.19
N VAL A 434 -9.60 13.52 30.92
CA VAL A 434 -8.72 12.38 31.17
C VAL A 434 -9.25 11.19 30.37
N THR A 435 -8.37 10.54 29.62
CA THR A 435 -8.67 9.28 28.91
C THR A 435 -7.67 8.24 29.39
N ASN A 436 -8.19 7.12 29.88
CA ASN A 436 -7.38 6.01 30.36
C ASN A 436 -7.41 4.90 29.32
N PHE A 437 -6.24 4.32 29.06
CA PHE A 437 -6.07 3.20 28.14
C PHE A 437 -5.38 2.07 28.89
N THR A 438 -5.85 0.83 28.69
CA THR A 438 -5.21 -0.35 29.29
C THR A 438 -4.58 -1.20 28.20
N ARG A 439 -3.31 -1.59 28.38
CA ARG A 439 -2.60 -2.48 27.46
C ARG A 439 -1.95 -3.63 28.19
N VAL A 440 -1.86 -4.75 27.48
CA VAL A 440 -1.10 -5.93 27.88
C VAL A 440 -0.03 -6.15 26.81
N VAL A 441 1.22 -6.17 27.23
CA VAL A 441 2.34 -6.49 26.34
C VAL A 441 2.87 -7.87 26.69
N THR A 442 3.18 -8.66 25.66
CA THR A 442 3.74 -10.00 25.82
C THR A 442 5.21 -9.97 25.42
N ASN A 443 6.08 -10.50 26.27
CA ASN A 443 7.48 -10.72 25.94
C ASN A 443 7.61 -11.89 24.97
N VAL A 444 8.22 -11.63 23.81
CA VAL A 444 8.52 -12.63 22.77
C VAL A 444 10.03 -12.79 22.56
N GLY A 445 10.85 -12.08 23.34
CA GLY A 445 12.29 -12.32 23.39
C GLY A 445 12.64 -13.57 24.19
N ASP A 446 13.82 -14.12 23.93
CA ASP A 446 14.30 -15.36 24.57
C ASP A 446 14.63 -15.19 26.07
N ASP A 447 14.91 -13.96 26.50
CA ASP A 447 15.39 -13.65 27.86
C ASP A 447 14.34 -12.90 28.70
N GLU A 448 14.33 -13.19 30.00
CA GLU A 448 13.65 -12.34 30.98
C GLU A 448 14.26 -10.93 30.96
N SER A 449 13.43 -9.94 30.63
CA SER A 449 13.87 -8.57 30.36
C SER A 449 13.02 -7.56 31.12
N ASN A 450 13.67 -6.50 31.63
CA ASN A 450 13.01 -5.37 32.28
C ASN A 450 12.93 -4.19 31.31
N TYR A 451 11.71 -3.70 31.07
CA TYR A 451 11.46 -2.56 30.20
C TYR A 451 11.08 -1.32 31.03
N GLN A 452 11.61 -0.17 30.64
CA GLN A 452 11.24 1.12 31.23
C GLN A 452 10.37 1.90 30.25
N ALA A 453 9.15 2.24 30.66
CA ALA A 453 8.29 3.10 29.87
C ALA A 453 8.81 4.55 29.87
N THR A 454 8.82 5.16 28.69
CA THR A 454 9.11 6.60 28.52
C THR A 454 7.95 7.25 27.79
N ALA A 455 7.57 8.46 28.20
CA ALA A 455 6.46 9.20 27.61
C ALA A 455 6.86 10.65 27.40
N THR A 456 6.50 11.21 26.25
CA THR A 456 6.74 12.62 25.92
C THR A 456 5.43 13.38 26.06
N SER A 457 5.36 14.28 27.05
CA SER A 457 4.23 15.19 27.24
C SER A 457 4.49 16.53 26.54
N SER A 458 3.43 17.26 26.23
CA SER A 458 3.47 18.65 25.75
C SER A 458 2.81 19.59 26.77
N ASP A 459 2.88 20.90 26.52
CA ASP A 459 2.18 21.91 27.33
C ASP A 459 0.65 21.72 27.31
N GLU A 460 0.13 21.09 26.26
CA GLU A 460 -1.31 20.87 26.02
C GLU A 460 -1.78 19.48 26.47
N MET A 461 -0.87 18.49 26.57
CA MET A 461 -1.19 17.10 26.88
C MET A 461 -0.18 16.48 27.85
N LYS A 462 -0.68 16.08 29.03
CA LYS A 462 0.09 15.32 30.02
C LYS A 462 -0.17 13.83 29.87
N ILE A 463 0.90 13.04 29.76
CA ILE A 463 0.85 11.58 29.65
C ILE A 463 1.54 10.96 30.87
N THR A 464 0.87 10.00 31.48
CA THR A 464 1.40 9.21 32.61
C THR A 464 1.21 7.72 32.31
N VAL A 465 2.25 6.93 32.56
CA VAL A 465 2.22 5.48 32.40
C VAL A 465 2.46 4.85 33.76
N GLU A 466 1.57 3.95 34.15
CA GLU A 466 1.70 3.13 35.35
C GLU A 466 1.82 1.67 34.90
N CYS A 467 2.91 1.02 35.30
CA CYS A 467 3.17 -0.38 34.96
C CYS A 467 2.80 -1.27 36.15
N GLU A 468 1.92 -2.23 35.93
CA GLU A 468 1.67 -3.33 36.86
C GLU A 468 2.20 -4.61 36.23
N CYS A 469 3.22 -5.23 36.83
CA CYS A 469 3.63 -6.58 36.45
C CYS A 469 2.55 -7.55 36.92
N ARG A 470 1.95 -8.31 36.01
CA ARG A 470 1.16 -9.49 36.40
C ARG A 470 2.15 -10.62 36.66
N ASP A 471 2.26 -11.00 37.93
CA ASP A 471 3.03 -12.17 38.40
C ASP A 471 2.52 -13.50 37.80
#